data_AF-A0A3C0APE6-F1
#
_entry.id   AF-A0A3C0APE6-F1
#
_cell.length_a   1.000
_cell.length_b   1.000
_cell.length_c   1.000
_cell.angle_alpha   90.00
_cell.angle_beta   90.00
_cell.angle_gamma   90.00
#
_symmetry.space_group_name_H-M   'P 1'
#
loop_
_entity.id
_entity.type
_entity.pdbx_description
1 polymer ?
#
loop_
_entity_poly.entity_id
_entity_poly.type
_entity_poly.pdbx_seq_one_letter_code
_entity_poly.pdbx_strand_id
1 'polypeptide(L)'
;MSACPGIANAEELRVETPSGLKKAAESAQPGDIITIVGADWHDVELKLTLTGTPEKPVTVRSQVAWTGESSLRLHGAYGVLDGFTFKNGSLKSGHVIRVAGSHHRVTRCTIENYNPAEVDVRYPWLSLYGHHHRVDHCRLAGKNHSGNMLVVWLVGEGEVGSHRITGNHFVDMARGDGN
;
A
#
# COMPACT_ATOMS: atom_id res chain seq x y z
N MET A 1 16.88 -22.79 37.32
CA MET A 1 17.04 -21.37 36.96
C MET A 1 16.36 -21.17 35.61
N SER A 2 15.24 -20.46 35.61
CA SER A 2 14.41 -20.22 34.42
C SER A 2 15.08 -19.16 33.55
N ALA A 3 15.37 -19.49 32.30
CA ALA A 3 15.84 -18.52 31.32
C ALA A 3 14.63 -17.75 30.78
N CYS A 4 14.56 -16.46 31.08
CA CYS A 4 13.61 -15.55 30.42
C CYS A 4 13.95 -15.49 28.92
N PRO A 5 12.99 -15.75 28.01
CA PRO A 5 13.16 -15.41 26.61
C PRO A 5 13.28 -13.89 26.52
N GLY A 6 14.39 -13.41 25.97
CA GLY A 6 14.63 -11.99 25.76
C GLY A 6 13.48 -11.36 24.98
N ILE A 7 13.06 -10.18 25.42
CA ILE A 7 12.17 -9.29 24.68
C ILE A 7 12.91 -8.99 23.37
N ALA A 8 12.49 -9.63 22.27
CA ALA A 8 12.97 -9.27 20.95
C ALA A 8 12.55 -7.83 20.68
N ASN A 9 13.52 -6.90 20.75
CA ASN A 9 13.32 -5.52 20.34
C ASN A 9 12.95 -5.53 18.85
N ALA A 10 11.90 -4.79 18.48
CA ALA A 10 11.54 -4.58 17.08
C ALA A 10 12.78 -4.06 16.34
N GLU A 11 13.29 -4.84 15.39
CA GLU A 11 14.45 -4.48 14.60
C GLU A 11 13.96 -3.57 13.45
N GLU A 12 14.41 -2.31 13.42
CA GLU A 12 14.16 -1.45 12.26
C GLU A 12 15.14 -1.83 11.16
N LEU A 13 14.65 -2.53 10.14
CA LEU A 13 15.44 -2.96 9.00
C LEU A 13 15.36 -1.92 7.88
N ARG A 14 16.49 -1.32 7.55
CA ARG A 14 16.60 -0.39 6.42
C ARG A 14 16.87 -1.15 5.12
N VAL A 15 16.15 -0.80 4.07
CA VAL A 15 16.32 -1.39 2.73
C VAL A 15 16.40 -0.30 1.67
N GLU A 16 17.30 -0.47 0.70
CA GLU A 16 17.50 0.50 -0.39
C GLU A 16 17.13 -0.06 -1.76
N THR A 17 16.82 -1.35 -1.84
CA THR A 17 16.51 -2.04 -3.11
C THR A 17 15.17 -2.79 -3.03
N PRO A 18 14.44 -2.92 -4.15
CA PRO A 18 13.20 -3.70 -4.20
C PRO A 18 13.40 -5.17 -3.80
N SER A 19 14.53 -5.77 -4.20
CA SER A 19 14.86 -7.15 -3.83
C SER A 19 15.16 -7.29 -2.33
N GLY A 20 15.82 -6.30 -1.73
CA GLY A 20 16.02 -6.21 -0.28
C GLY A 20 14.71 -6.14 0.48
N LEU A 21 13.77 -5.30 0.03
CA LEU A 21 12.43 -5.20 0.63
C LEU A 21 11.67 -6.53 0.55
N LYS A 22 11.71 -7.21 -0.60
CA LYS A 22 11.04 -8.52 -0.75
C LYS A 22 11.56 -9.55 0.25
N LYS A 23 12.89 -9.67 0.38
CA LYS A 23 13.53 -10.58 1.35
C LYS A 23 13.20 -10.19 2.80
N ALA A 24 13.24 -8.91 3.11
CA ALA A 24 12.90 -8.39 4.43
C ALA A 24 11.44 -8.75 4.79
N ALA A 25 10.50 -8.51 3.88
CA ALA A 25 9.09 -8.84 4.09
C ALA A 25 8.83 -10.34 4.26
N GLU A 26 9.55 -11.20 3.53
CA GLU A 26 9.46 -12.67 3.67
C GLU A 26 9.97 -13.18 5.03
N SER A 27 10.88 -12.43 5.67
CA SER A 27 11.52 -12.81 6.93
C SER A 27 10.87 -12.16 8.16
N ALA A 28 10.05 -11.12 7.93
CA ALA A 28 9.52 -10.26 8.98
C ALA A 28 8.66 -11.02 9.99
N GLN A 29 8.84 -10.68 11.25
CA GLN A 29 8.06 -11.17 12.38
C GLN A 29 7.05 -10.09 12.85
N PRO A 30 5.96 -10.48 13.52
CA PRO A 30 5.01 -9.53 14.08
C PRO A 30 5.68 -8.46 14.95
N GLY A 31 5.52 -7.19 14.55
CA GLY A 31 6.09 -6.01 15.23
C GLY A 31 7.29 -5.40 14.53
N ASP A 32 7.85 -6.07 13.51
CA ASP A 32 8.99 -5.55 12.76
C ASP A 32 8.63 -4.30 11.93
N ILE A 33 9.64 -3.46 11.71
CA ILE A 33 9.54 -2.25 10.90
C ILE A 33 10.60 -2.32 9.80
N ILE A 34 10.16 -2.28 8.55
CA ILE A 34 11.04 -2.21 7.38
C ILE A 34 10.94 -0.79 6.79
N THR A 35 12.03 -0.04 6.77
CA THR A 35 12.06 1.33 6.24
C THR A 35 12.82 1.37 4.91
N ILE A 36 12.12 1.73 3.84
CA ILE A 36 12.68 1.97 2.51
C ILE A 36 13.30 3.37 2.49
N VAL A 37 14.58 3.43 2.13
CA VAL A 37 15.39 4.65 2.12
C VAL A 37 16.28 4.70 0.89
N GLY A 38 16.97 5.82 0.69
CA GLY A 38 17.86 6.02 -0.45
C GLY A 38 17.18 6.72 -1.62
N ALA A 39 17.45 6.25 -2.83
CA ALA A 39 16.95 6.86 -4.06
C ALA A 39 15.50 6.46 -4.38
N ASP A 40 14.83 7.31 -5.17
CA ASP A 40 13.51 7.01 -5.74
C ASP A 40 13.53 5.73 -6.59
N TRP A 41 12.44 4.99 -6.55
CA TRP A 41 12.25 3.75 -7.28
C TRP A 41 11.49 4.00 -8.58
N HIS A 42 11.96 3.40 -9.68
CA HIS A 42 11.40 3.57 -11.02
C HIS A 42 11.02 2.21 -11.61
N ASP A 43 9.82 2.11 -12.17
CA ASP A 43 9.27 0.88 -12.78
C ASP A 43 9.31 -0.34 -11.85
N VAL A 44 8.99 -0.14 -10.57
CA VAL A 44 9.01 -1.20 -9.56
C VAL A 44 7.61 -1.75 -9.31
N GLU A 45 7.41 -3.00 -9.68
CA GLU A 45 6.23 -3.79 -9.32
C GLU A 45 6.56 -4.76 -8.18
N LEU A 46 5.92 -4.59 -7.02
CA LEU A 46 6.13 -5.48 -5.87
C LEU A 46 4.84 -6.13 -5.38
N LYS A 47 4.99 -7.38 -4.95
CA LYS A 47 4.00 -8.12 -4.18
C LYS A 47 4.62 -8.51 -2.85
N LEU A 48 4.02 -8.02 -1.77
CA LEU A 48 4.40 -8.34 -0.39
C LEU A 48 3.28 -9.16 0.26
N THR A 49 3.67 -10.11 1.09
CA THR A 49 2.76 -10.81 2.01
C THR A 49 3.29 -10.55 3.42
N LEU A 50 2.48 -9.90 4.25
CA LEU A 50 2.84 -9.59 5.63
C LEU A 50 1.89 -10.30 6.59
N THR A 51 2.44 -10.83 7.67
CA THR A 51 1.68 -11.53 8.71
C THR A 51 2.04 -10.95 10.07
N GLY A 52 1.26 -9.97 10.51
CA GLY A 52 1.35 -9.42 11.87
C GLY A 52 0.26 -9.95 12.79
N THR A 53 0.12 -9.32 13.95
CA THR A 53 -1.01 -9.51 14.87
C THR A 53 -1.69 -8.17 15.17
N PRO A 54 -2.89 -8.15 15.79
CA PRO A 54 -3.53 -6.90 16.20
C PRO A 54 -2.64 -6.00 17.07
N GLU A 55 -1.85 -6.60 17.97
CA GLU A 55 -0.96 -5.89 18.90
C GLU A 55 0.39 -5.56 18.27
N LYS A 56 0.82 -6.36 17.28
CA LYS A 56 2.15 -6.27 16.65
C LYS A 56 2.02 -6.38 15.13
N PRO A 57 1.51 -5.35 14.46
CA PRO A 57 1.47 -5.34 13.01
C PRO A 57 2.89 -5.28 12.42
N VAL A 58 3.08 -5.79 11.21
CA VAL A 58 4.34 -5.60 10.47
C VAL A 58 4.23 -4.32 9.65
N THR A 59 5.17 -3.40 9.84
CA THR A 59 5.13 -2.09 9.18
C THR A 59 6.17 -2.00 8.07
N VAL A 60 5.74 -1.60 6.88
CA VAL A 60 6.64 -1.15 5.81
C VAL A 60 6.45 0.34 5.65
N ARG A 61 7.52 1.09 5.86
CA ARG A 61 7.57 2.54 5.68
C ARG A 61 8.36 2.89 4.43
N SER A 62 7.86 3.83 3.63
CA SER A 62 8.63 4.42 2.54
C SER A 62 9.02 5.85 2.85
N GLN A 63 10.29 6.19 2.59
CA GLN A 63 10.78 7.57 2.56
C GLN A 63 11.16 8.04 1.15
N VAL A 64 10.98 7.17 0.15
CA VAL A 64 11.31 7.41 -1.25
C VAL A 64 10.05 7.45 -2.10
N ALA A 65 10.12 8.07 -3.28
CA ALA A 65 9.04 8.07 -4.26
C ALA A 65 9.12 6.87 -5.20
N TRP A 66 7.95 6.46 -5.69
CA TRP A 66 7.76 5.39 -6.66
C TRP A 66 7.23 6.01 -7.95
N THR A 67 7.96 5.83 -9.05
CA THR A 67 7.78 6.53 -10.33
C THR A 67 7.66 5.55 -11.50
N GLY A 68 7.33 6.04 -12.69
CA GLY A 68 7.19 5.18 -13.88
C GLY A 68 5.97 4.26 -13.81
N GLU A 69 6.10 2.99 -14.20
CA GLU A 69 5.08 1.94 -14.14
C GLU A 69 5.14 1.14 -12.82
N SER A 70 5.30 1.85 -11.70
CA SER A 70 5.42 1.25 -10.37
C SER A 70 4.07 0.87 -9.75
N SER A 71 4.01 -0.28 -9.06
CA SER A 71 2.82 -0.70 -8.32
C SER A 71 3.14 -1.58 -7.12
N LEU A 72 2.24 -1.61 -6.15
CA LEU A 72 2.39 -2.39 -4.91
C LEU A 72 1.15 -3.21 -4.60
N ARG A 73 1.34 -4.51 -4.39
CA ARG A 73 0.32 -5.44 -3.91
C ARG A 73 0.68 -5.92 -2.50
N LEU A 74 -0.19 -5.67 -1.53
CA LEU A 74 -0.07 -6.19 -0.17
C LEU A 74 -1.09 -7.30 0.06
N HIS A 75 -0.61 -8.43 0.57
CA HIS A 75 -1.39 -9.58 1.00
C HIS A 75 -1.17 -9.90 2.48
N GLY A 76 -2.03 -10.76 3.04
CA GLY A 76 -1.87 -11.36 4.36
C GLY A 76 -2.79 -10.73 5.39
N ALA A 77 -2.25 -10.47 6.59
CA ALA A 77 -3.01 -9.86 7.67
C ALA A 77 -2.15 -8.93 8.53
N TYR A 78 -2.74 -7.86 9.05
CA TYR A 78 -2.10 -6.93 10.00
C TYR A 78 -0.78 -6.30 9.49
N GLY A 79 -0.67 -6.10 8.18
CA GLY A 79 0.40 -5.30 7.56
C GLY A 79 0.06 -3.80 7.48
N VAL A 80 1.05 -2.94 7.67
CA VAL A 80 0.90 -1.47 7.57
C VAL A 80 1.78 -0.94 6.44
N LEU A 81 1.18 -0.22 5.48
CA LEU A 81 1.88 0.61 4.51
C LEU A 81 1.87 2.06 5.01
N ASP A 82 3.06 2.64 5.16
CA ASP A 82 3.25 3.94 5.79
C ASP A 82 4.12 4.86 4.92
N GLY A 83 3.58 6.01 4.49
CA GLY A 83 4.40 7.04 3.83
C GLY A 83 4.73 6.81 2.35
N PHE A 84 4.11 5.84 1.67
CA PHE A 84 4.36 5.59 0.25
C PHE A 84 3.94 6.76 -0.62
N THR A 85 4.79 7.19 -1.54
CA THR A 85 4.51 8.28 -2.48
C THR A 85 4.64 7.77 -3.92
N PHE A 86 3.54 7.75 -4.66
CA PHE A 86 3.50 7.45 -6.09
C PHE A 86 3.28 8.74 -6.88
N LYS A 87 4.22 9.08 -7.77
CA LYS A 87 4.18 10.30 -8.61
C LYS A 87 4.99 10.09 -9.89
N ASN A 88 4.88 10.99 -10.86
CA ASN A 88 5.65 10.95 -12.11
C ASN A 88 5.61 9.56 -12.79
N GLY A 89 4.39 9.02 -12.94
CA GLY A 89 4.20 7.66 -13.42
C GLY A 89 2.77 7.39 -13.85
N SER A 90 2.55 6.21 -14.41
CA SER A 90 1.25 5.75 -14.89
C SER A 90 1.24 4.24 -15.02
N LEU A 91 0.06 3.63 -15.09
CA LEU A 91 -0.06 2.20 -15.37
C LEU A 91 -0.78 1.97 -16.70
N LYS A 92 -0.51 0.82 -17.33
CA LYS A 92 -1.29 0.34 -18.47
C LYS A 92 -2.58 -0.37 -18.03
N SER A 93 -2.58 -0.97 -16.84
CA SER A 93 -3.73 -1.66 -16.24
C SER A 93 -3.45 -1.95 -14.75
N GLY A 94 -4.43 -2.53 -14.05
CA GLY A 94 -4.23 -3.00 -12.67
C GLY A 94 -4.59 -1.93 -11.64
N HIS A 95 -3.70 -1.71 -10.66
CA HIS A 95 -3.90 -0.77 -9.54
C HIS A 95 -2.56 -0.24 -9.07
N VAL A 96 -2.48 1.02 -8.64
CA VAL A 96 -1.23 1.59 -8.07
C VAL A 96 -0.89 0.91 -6.75
N ILE A 97 -1.87 0.85 -5.83
CA ILE A 97 -1.80 0.07 -4.59
C ILE A 97 -3.01 -0.86 -4.53
N ARG A 98 -2.75 -2.15 -4.35
CA ARG A 98 -3.79 -3.15 -4.03
C ARG A 98 -3.50 -3.76 -2.68
N VAL A 99 -4.50 -3.78 -1.80
CA VAL A 99 -4.46 -4.44 -0.51
C VAL A 99 -5.49 -5.56 -0.51
N ALA A 100 -5.08 -6.76 -0.12
CA ALA A 100 -5.92 -7.94 -0.09
C ALA A 100 -5.68 -8.77 1.18
N GLY A 101 -6.74 -9.18 1.86
CA GLY A 101 -6.66 -10.02 3.06
C GLY A 101 -7.42 -9.38 4.21
N SER A 102 -6.79 -9.25 5.38
CA SER A 102 -7.49 -8.74 6.56
C SER A 102 -6.69 -7.74 7.39
N HIS A 103 -7.37 -6.78 8.01
CA HIS A 103 -6.79 -5.89 9.04
C HIS A 103 -5.54 -5.07 8.65
N HIS A 104 -5.26 -4.92 7.35
CA HIS A 104 -4.20 -4.03 6.87
C HIS A 104 -4.51 -2.55 7.13
N ARG A 105 -3.46 -1.74 7.19
CA ARG A 105 -3.57 -0.27 7.24
C ARG A 105 -2.76 0.38 6.13
N VAL A 106 -3.34 1.32 5.42
CA VAL A 106 -2.64 2.24 4.51
C VAL A 106 -2.72 3.63 5.11
N THR A 107 -1.58 4.22 5.42
CA THR A 107 -1.53 5.51 6.12
C THR A 107 -0.45 6.43 5.59
N ARG A 108 -0.73 7.74 5.57
CA ARG A 108 0.21 8.78 5.14
C ARG A 108 0.75 8.57 3.72
N CYS A 109 0.01 7.84 2.89
CA CYS A 109 0.40 7.59 1.51
C CYS A 109 -0.11 8.71 0.59
N THR A 110 0.67 9.01 -0.44
CA THR A 110 0.33 9.97 -1.49
C THR A 110 0.31 9.28 -2.84
N ILE A 111 -0.75 9.48 -3.61
CA ILE A 111 -0.80 9.14 -5.05
C ILE A 111 -1.16 10.44 -5.78
N GLU A 112 -0.24 10.94 -6.59
CA GLU A 112 -0.36 12.26 -7.20
C GLU A 112 -0.03 12.23 -8.69
N ASN A 113 -0.96 12.74 -9.50
CA ASN A 113 -0.82 12.85 -10.96
C ASN A 113 -0.33 11.55 -11.64
N TYR A 114 -0.75 10.40 -11.09
CA TYR A 114 -0.30 9.08 -11.56
C TYR A 114 -1.19 8.60 -12.72
N ASN A 115 -1.04 9.26 -13.85
CA ASN A 115 -2.01 9.27 -14.94
C ASN A 115 -1.39 8.81 -16.27
N PRO A 116 -2.06 7.93 -17.03
CA PRO A 116 -1.66 7.56 -18.38
C PRO A 116 -1.88 8.73 -19.36
N ALA A 117 -1.24 8.65 -20.53
CA ALA A 117 -1.47 9.63 -21.60
C ALA A 117 -2.92 9.58 -22.13
N GLU A 118 -3.46 8.36 -22.27
CA GLU A 118 -4.82 8.11 -22.76
C GLU A 118 -5.80 8.07 -21.58
N VAL A 119 -6.73 9.03 -21.53
CA VAL A 119 -7.69 9.18 -20.42
C VAL A 119 -8.63 7.98 -20.24
N ASP A 120 -8.86 7.19 -21.30
CA ASP A 120 -9.72 6.00 -21.26
C ASP A 120 -9.02 4.76 -20.67
N VAL A 121 -7.70 4.81 -20.47
CA VAL A 121 -6.98 3.73 -19.79
C VAL A 121 -7.47 3.64 -18.34
N ARG A 122 -8.20 2.57 -18.06
CA ARG A 122 -8.91 2.40 -16.79
C ARG A 122 -8.10 1.61 -15.78
N TYR A 123 -7.74 2.28 -14.68
CA TYR A 123 -7.26 1.60 -13.47
C TYR A 123 -7.61 2.42 -12.22
N PRO A 124 -7.86 1.75 -11.07
CA PRO A 124 -7.98 2.44 -9.80
C PRO A 124 -6.60 2.76 -9.21
N TRP A 125 -6.52 3.78 -8.36
CA TRP A 125 -5.30 4.04 -7.62
C TRP A 125 -5.15 3.11 -6.41
N LEU A 126 -6.08 3.16 -5.46
CA LEU A 126 -6.09 2.30 -4.28
C LEU A 126 -7.26 1.31 -4.32
N SER A 127 -6.98 0.02 -4.20
CA SER A 127 -8.00 -1.03 -4.20
C SER A 127 -7.94 -1.90 -2.98
N LEU A 128 -9.08 -2.07 -2.32
CA LEU A 128 -9.25 -2.87 -1.12
C LEU A 128 -10.03 -4.13 -1.45
N TYR A 129 -9.46 -5.28 -1.10
CA TYR A 129 -10.06 -6.61 -1.23
C TYR A 129 -10.01 -7.32 0.13
N GLY A 130 -11.05 -8.06 0.51
CA GLY A 130 -11.13 -8.70 1.82
C GLY A 130 -11.79 -7.79 2.86
N HIS A 131 -11.30 -7.76 4.10
CA HIS A 131 -12.06 -7.17 5.22
C HIS A 131 -11.21 -6.40 6.25
N HIS A 132 -11.87 -5.49 6.99
CA HIS A 132 -11.31 -4.75 8.14
C HIS A 132 -10.06 -3.89 7.87
N HIS A 133 -9.79 -3.53 6.62
CA HIS A 133 -8.75 -2.58 6.30
C HIS A 133 -9.04 -1.18 6.84
N ARG A 134 -7.97 -0.43 7.11
CA ARG A 134 -8.02 0.99 7.46
C ARG A 134 -7.24 1.80 6.43
N VAL A 135 -7.85 2.86 5.89
CA VAL A 135 -7.17 3.85 5.05
C VAL A 135 -7.32 5.21 5.70
N ASP A 136 -6.21 5.84 6.09
CA ASP A 136 -6.26 7.11 6.80
C ASP A 136 -5.07 8.04 6.50
N HIS A 137 -5.29 9.35 6.61
CA HIS A 137 -4.25 10.36 6.40
C HIS A 137 -3.54 10.26 5.03
N CYS A 138 -4.21 9.69 4.03
CA CYS A 138 -3.68 9.61 2.67
C CYS A 138 -4.12 10.82 1.84
N ARG A 139 -3.31 11.18 0.84
CA ARG A 139 -3.66 12.19 -0.18
C ARG A 139 -3.73 11.51 -1.55
N LEU A 140 -4.88 11.61 -2.21
CA LEU A 140 -5.08 11.14 -3.57
C LEU A 140 -5.48 12.36 -4.40
N ALA A 141 -4.57 12.82 -5.26
CA ALA A 141 -4.68 14.12 -5.91
C ALA A 141 -4.40 14.05 -7.43
N GLY A 142 -5.27 14.66 -8.24
CA GLY A 142 -4.97 14.90 -9.65
C GLY A 142 -5.29 13.74 -10.60
N LYS A 143 -6.23 12.84 -10.25
CA LYS A 143 -6.58 11.72 -11.14
C LYS A 143 -7.35 12.24 -12.35
N ASN A 144 -6.86 12.01 -13.56
CA ASN A 144 -7.49 12.51 -14.79
C ASN A 144 -7.87 11.44 -15.83
N HIS A 145 -7.82 10.17 -15.46
CA HIS A 145 -8.15 9.03 -16.33
C HIS A 145 -9.23 8.14 -15.70
N SER A 146 -9.77 7.21 -16.48
CA SER A 146 -10.86 6.31 -16.08
C SER A 146 -10.53 5.45 -14.85
N GLY A 147 -11.53 5.19 -14.00
CA GLY A 147 -11.41 4.42 -12.76
C GLY A 147 -11.37 5.26 -11.49
N ASN A 148 -11.39 4.59 -10.33
CA ASN A 148 -11.59 5.25 -9.03
C ASN A 148 -10.26 5.64 -8.37
N MET A 149 -10.24 6.73 -7.60
CA MET A 149 -9.12 7.00 -6.68
C MET A 149 -9.02 5.91 -5.60
N LEU A 150 -10.15 5.49 -5.05
CA LEU A 150 -10.25 4.38 -4.10
C LEU A 150 -11.49 3.54 -4.44
N VAL A 151 -11.34 2.21 -4.44
CA VAL A 151 -12.45 1.27 -4.62
C VAL A 151 -12.38 0.14 -3.60
N VAL A 152 -13.55 -0.23 -3.07
CA VAL A 152 -13.75 -1.41 -2.23
C VAL A 152 -14.38 -2.49 -3.09
N TRP A 153 -13.71 -3.63 -3.20
CA TRP A 153 -14.17 -4.78 -3.97
C TRP A 153 -14.80 -5.81 -3.04
N LEU A 154 -16.12 -5.97 -3.13
CA LEU A 154 -16.89 -6.98 -2.39
C LEU A 154 -16.89 -8.30 -3.15
N VAL A 155 -15.72 -8.92 -3.29
CA VAL A 155 -15.51 -10.17 -4.02
C VAL A 155 -14.81 -11.21 -3.14
N GLY A 156 -15.18 -12.47 -3.30
CA GLY A 156 -14.64 -13.60 -2.53
C GLY A 156 -15.69 -14.30 -1.68
N GLU A 157 -15.34 -15.47 -1.16
CA GLU A 157 -16.14 -16.21 -0.19
C GLU A 157 -15.74 -15.80 1.25
N GLY A 158 -16.71 -15.76 2.17
CA GLY A 158 -16.48 -15.35 3.55
C GLY A 158 -16.66 -13.84 3.79
N GLU A 159 -15.98 -13.31 4.81
CA GLU A 159 -16.14 -11.90 5.20
C GLU A 159 -15.43 -10.95 4.23
N VAL A 160 -16.16 -9.94 3.76
CA VAL A 160 -15.66 -8.85 2.91
C VAL A 160 -16.18 -7.51 3.43
N GLY A 161 -15.39 -6.43 3.27
CA GLY A 161 -15.77 -5.09 3.68
C GLY A 161 -15.38 -4.74 5.12
N SER A 162 -16.29 -4.10 5.87
CA SER A 162 -16.01 -3.59 7.23
C SER A 162 -14.77 -2.68 7.32
N HIS A 163 -14.46 -1.97 6.23
CA HIS A 163 -13.31 -1.08 6.15
C HIS A 163 -13.58 0.26 6.82
N ARG A 164 -12.52 0.91 7.31
CA ARG A 164 -12.56 2.27 7.85
C ARG A 164 -11.71 3.21 7.01
N ILE A 165 -12.36 4.17 6.36
CA ILE A 165 -11.72 5.15 5.47
C ILE A 165 -11.95 6.54 6.07
N THR A 166 -10.93 7.13 6.70
CA THR A 166 -11.11 8.34 7.53
C THR A 166 -9.94 9.30 7.40
N GLY A 167 -10.20 10.60 7.35
CA GLY A 167 -9.14 11.62 7.36
C GLY A 167 -8.23 11.58 6.12
N ASN A 168 -8.79 11.19 4.97
CA ASN A 168 -8.08 11.21 3.69
C ASN A 168 -8.48 12.46 2.90
N HIS A 169 -7.57 12.94 2.06
CA HIS A 169 -7.80 14.08 1.18
C HIS A 169 -7.88 13.60 -0.27
N PHE A 170 -9.09 13.62 -0.83
CA PHE A 170 -9.37 13.29 -2.23
C PHE A 170 -9.58 14.60 -2.99
N VAL A 171 -8.70 14.95 -3.93
CA VAL A 171 -8.74 16.26 -4.61
C VAL A 171 -8.42 16.17 -6.08
N ASP A 172 -8.82 17.22 -6.81
CA ASP A 172 -8.38 17.46 -8.19
C ASP A 172 -8.62 16.26 -9.13
N MET A 173 -9.67 15.48 -8.87
CA MET A 173 -10.11 14.45 -9.80
C MET A 173 -10.85 15.13 -10.94
N ALA A 174 -10.43 14.86 -12.18
CA ALA A 174 -11.12 15.33 -13.36
C ALA A 174 -12.57 14.83 -13.35
N ARG A 175 -13.48 15.68 -13.84
CA ARG A 175 -14.89 15.32 -13.93
C ARG A 175 -15.03 14.10 -14.85
N GLY A 176 -15.59 13.01 -14.32
CA GLY A 176 -15.92 11.83 -15.11
C GLY A 176 -17.39 11.83 -15.56
N ASP A 177 -17.70 10.98 -16.52
CA ASP A 177 -19.06 10.80 -17.07
C ASP A 177 -19.88 9.71 -16.35
N GLY A 178 -19.39 9.22 -15.22
CA GLY A 178 -19.96 8.08 -14.50
C GLY A 178 -19.17 6.79 -14.71
N ASN A 179 -19.57 5.72 -14.01
CA ASN A 179 -18.95 4.39 -14.06
C ASN A 179 -19.69 3.49 -15.06
#